data_AF-A0A962NKU5-F1
#
_entry.id   AF-A0A962NKU5-F1
#
_cell.length_a   1.000
_cell.length_b   1.000
_cell.length_c   1.000
_cell.angle_alpha   90.00
_cell.angle_beta   90.00
_cell.angle_gamma   90.00
#
_symmetry.space_group_name_H-M   'P 1'
#
loop_
_entity.id
_entity.type
_entity.pdbx_description
1 polymer ?
#
loop_
_entity_poly.entity_id
_entity_poly.type
_entity_poly.pdbx_seq_one_letter_code
_entity_poly.pdbx_strand_id
1 'polypeptide(L)'
;MPALLEVIRHICLSFPDAEEVPSRGSPDFRIHNKTFATFVVNHHGDQRVALWIPASPETQQVYVNSAPDIFFVPPYVGTRGWYGVELNKGLRWHRVAELLCDAYMSIAPAGLAHLAQPPRDIPEPDTVALADLDPLYAPHNQALLATLRTHCFGFPEVVEADQFGAPCFRAGKKTFATFNVSANRTALSIWVGVERQTSLTLDPRYRIPPYSGHNGWIDLDITERQDWTEIAALLEESYRHFALKRMLKGLEDNG
;
A
#
# COMPACT_ATOMS: atom_id res chain seq x y z
N MET A 1 -4.49 19.51 -14.84
CA MET A 1 -5.89 19.15 -14.60
C MET A 1 -6.01 18.97 -13.07
N PRO A 2 -7.12 18.56 -12.44
CA PRO A 2 -7.10 18.25 -11.01
C PRO A 2 -6.43 16.90 -10.72
N ALA A 3 -5.88 16.73 -9.51
CA ALA A 3 -5.39 15.45 -9.03
C ALA A 3 -6.53 14.41 -8.95
N LEU A 4 -6.20 13.12 -9.08
CA LEU A 4 -7.19 12.04 -9.10
C LEU A 4 -8.17 12.07 -7.91
N LEU A 5 -7.65 12.27 -6.70
CA LEU A 5 -8.47 12.36 -5.49
C LEU A 5 -9.43 13.56 -5.51
N GLU A 6 -9.03 14.68 -6.11
CA GLU A 6 -9.90 15.87 -6.24
C GLU A 6 -11.09 15.61 -7.17
N VAL A 7 -10.91 14.81 -8.23
CA VAL A 7 -12.04 14.39 -9.08
C VAL A 7 -13.00 13.48 -8.32
N ILE A 8 -12.47 12.55 -7.52
CA ILE A 8 -13.29 11.66 -6.69
C ILE A 8 -14.05 12.48 -5.63
N ARG A 9 -13.39 13.45 -4.99
CA ARG A 9 -14.02 14.40 -4.06
C ARG A 9 -15.14 15.18 -4.74
N HIS A 10 -14.89 15.72 -5.94
CA HIS A 10 -15.88 16.45 -6.72
C HIS A 10 -17.14 15.61 -6.99
N ILE A 11 -16.97 14.32 -7.29
CA ILE A 11 -18.11 13.40 -7.50
C ILE A 11 -18.80 13.09 -6.16
N CYS A 12 -18.09 12.50 -5.22
CA CYS A 12 -18.67 11.96 -4.00
C CYS A 12 -19.32 13.04 -3.12
N LEU A 13 -18.68 14.21 -3.01
CA LEU A 13 -19.18 15.33 -2.19
C LEU A 13 -20.27 16.15 -2.89
N SER A 14 -20.61 15.83 -4.14
CA SER A 14 -21.81 16.37 -4.80
C SER A 14 -23.10 15.69 -4.36
N PHE A 15 -23.00 14.49 -3.76
CA PHE A 15 -24.16 13.76 -3.28
C PHE A 15 -24.67 14.34 -1.94
N PRO A 16 -25.99 14.35 -1.71
CA PRO A 16 -26.57 14.95 -0.50
C PRO A 16 -25.96 14.38 0.79
N ASP A 17 -25.59 15.26 1.72
CA ASP A 17 -25.06 14.89 3.05
C ASP A 17 -23.85 13.92 3.01
N ALA A 18 -23.16 13.81 1.87
CA ALA A 18 -21.95 13.01 1.76
C ALA A 18 -20.77 13.73 2.42
N GLU A 19 -19.93 12.98 3.12
CA GLU A 19 -18.74 13.48 3.81
C GLU A 19 -17.51 12.62 3.47
N GLU A 20 -16.33 13.22 3.59
CA GLU A 20 -15.05 12.50 3.55
C GLU A 20 -14.52 12.29 4.97
N VAL A 21 -14.20 11.04 5.30
CA VAL A 21 -13.63 10.66 6.59
C VAL A 21 -12.35 9.87 6.37
N PRO A 22 -11.19 10.33 6.88
CA PRO A 22 -9.96 9.53 6.85
C PRO A 22 -10.11 8.21 7.60
N SER A 23 -9.73 7.10 6.97
CA SER A 23 -9.89 5.74 7.49
C SER A 23 -8.70 4.89 7.10
N ARG A 24 -7.89 4.45 8.08
CA ARG A 24 -6.72 3.55 7.86
C ARG A 24 -5.74 4.03 6.76
N GLY A 25 -5.56 5.35 6.61
CA GLY A 25 -4.68 5.94 5.60
C GLY A 25 -5.33 6.16 4.22
N SER A 26 -6.64 5.87 4.10
CA SER A 26 -7.41 6.03 2.88
C SER A 26 -8.65 6.93 3.11
N PRO A 27 -9.09 7.75 2.15
CA PRO A 27 -10.35 8.47 2.25
C PRO A 27 -11.55 7.54 2.13
N ASP A 28 -12.41 7.48 3.15
CA ASP A 28 -13.76 6.93 3.04
C ASP A 28 -14.74 8.05 2.70
N PHE A 29 -15.64 7.81 1.74
CA PHE A 29 -16.79 8.66 1.47
C PHE A 29 -18.03 8.02 2.09
N ARG A 30 -18.73 8.80 2.91
CA ARG A 30 -19.79 8.30 3.80
C ARG A 30 -21.06 9.13 3.71
N ILE A 31 -22.17 8.49 4.05
CA ILE A 31 -23.44 9.13 4.37
C ILE A 31 -23.93 8.55 5.70
N HIS A 32 -24.16 9.41 6.69
CA HIS A 32 -24.62 9.02 8.04
C HIS A 32 -23.82 7.84 8.63
N ASN A 33 -22.49 7.97 8.67
CA ASN A 33 -21.55 6.93 9.14
C ASN A 33 -21.50 5.62 8.34
N LYS A 34 -22.16 5.54 7.17
CA LYS A 34 -22.06 4.37 6.28
C LYS A 34 -21.20 4.72 5.07
N THR A 35 -20.18 3.92 4.81
CA THR A 35 -19.27 4.10 3.66
C THR A 35 -19.90 3.59 2.37
N PHE A 36 -19.97 4.44 1.33
CA PHE A 36 -20.34 4.04 -0.04
C PHE A 36 -19.15 3.96 -0.99
N ALA A 37 -18.00 4.52 -0.62
CA ALA A 37 -16.78 4.36 -1.39
C ALA A 37 -15.55 4.53 -0.50
N THR A 38 -14.49 3.78 -0.77
CA THR A 38 -13.16 4.02 -0.20
C THR A 38 -12.17 4.20 -1.35
N PHE A 39 -11.41 5.30 -1.36
CA PHE A 39 -10.32 5.50 -2.31
C PHE A 39 -9.03 4.86 -1.78
N VAL A 40 -8.45 3.94 -2.54
CA VAL A 40 -7.31 3.15 -2.10
C VAL A 40 -6.19 3.21 -3.14
N VAL A 41 -4.97 3.42 -2.66
CA VAL A 41 -3.74 3.44 -3.47
C VAL A 41 -2.81 2.37 -2.94
N ASN A 42 -2.34 1.48 -3.83
CA ASN A 42 -1.40 0.40 -3.58
C ASN A 42 -1.71 -0.38 -2.30
N HIS A 43 -2.92 -0.91 -2.18
CA HIS A 43 -3.36 -1.59 -0.96
C HIS A 43 -2.51 -2.83 -0.71
N HIS A 44 -1.67 -2.81 0.32
CA HIS A 44 -0.74 -3.90 0.60
C HIS A 44 0.06 -4.36 -0.62
N GLY A 45 0.52 -3.42 -1.46
CA GLY A 45 1.42 -3.76 -2.56
C GLY A 45 0.71 -4.26 -3.83
N ASP A 46 -0.62 -4.15 -3.91
CA ASP A 46 -1.40 -4.61 -5.07
C ASP A 46 -1.21 -3.77 -6.34
N GLN A 47 -0.51 -2.64 -6.25
CA GLN A 47 -0.19 -1.68 -7.30
C GLN A 47 -1.41 -1.00 -7.94
N ARG A 48 -2.57 -1.08 -7.30
CA ARG A 48 -3.82 -0.55 -7.84
C ARG A 48 -4.07 0.86 -7.33
N VAL A 49 -4.64 1.69 -8.20
CA VAL A 49 -5.27 2.95 -7.81
C VAL A 49 -6.77 2.76 -8.01
N ALA A 50 -7.51 2.57 -6.92
CA ALA A 50 -8.84 1.99 -6.98
C ALA A 50 -9.87 2.69 -6.10
N LEU A 51 -11.14 2.51 -6.47
CA LEU A 51 -12.28 2.70 -5.58
C LEU A 51 -12.76 1.33 -5.11
N TRP A 52 -13.02 1.18 -3.82
CA TRP A 52 -13.76 0.04 -3.29
C TRP A 52 -15.20 0.47 -3.03
N ILE A 53 -16.14 -0.29 -3.57
CA ILE A 53 -17.56 0.08 -3.63
C ILE A 53 -18.41 -1.09 -3.11
N PRO A 54 -19.37 -0.86 -2.18
CA PRO A 54 -20.29 -1.90 -1.73
C PRO A 54 -21.28 -2.30 -2.84
N ALA A 55 -21.64 -3.57 -2.87
CA ALA A 55 -22.59 -4.15 -3.80
C ALA A 55 -23.22 -5.43 -3.20
N SER A 56 -24.30 -5.92 -3.82
CA SER A 56 -24.74 -7.30 -3.54
C SER A 56 -23.71 -8.30 -4.10
N PRO A 57 -23.61 -9.53 -3.55
CA PRO A 57 -22.73 -10.57 -4.09
C PRO A 57 -22.96 -10.86 -5.59
N GLU A 58 -24.21 -10.81 -6.04
CA GLU A 58 -24.57 -11.00 -7.45
C GLU A 58 -24.02 -9.87 -8.32
N THR A 59 -24.21 -8.62 -7.88
CA THR A 59 -23.70 -7.44 -8.58
C THR A 59 -22.17 -7.42 -8.64
N GLN A 60 -21.50 -7.79 -7.53
CA GLN A 60 -20.05 -7.96 -7.49
C GLN A 60 -19.58 -8.95 -8.56
N GLN A 61 -20.20 -10.14 -8.62
CA GLN A 61 -19.81 -11.18 -9.57
C GLN A 61 -20.04 -10.75 -11.03
N VAL A 62 -21.14 -10.04 -11.31
CA VAL A 62 -21.42 -9.50 -12.64
C VAL A 62 -20.32 -8.54 -13.09
N TYR A 63 -19.94 -7.57 -12.26
CA TYR A 63 -18.90 -6.61 -12.61
C TYR A 63 -17.54 -7.28 -12.83
N VAL A 64 -17.10 -8.10 -11.86
CA VAL A 64 -15.81 -8.80 -11.92
C VAL A 64 -15.72 -9.71 -13.15
N ASN A 65 -16.79 -10.39 -13.53
CA ASN A 65 -16.80 -11.24 -14.73
C ASN A 65 -16.85 -10.43 -16.03
N SER A 66 -17.50 -9.27 -16.02
CA SER A 66 -17.71 -8.47 -17.24
C SER A 66 -16.44 -7.79 -17.75
N ALA A 67 -15.57 -7.36 -16.83
CA ALA A 67 -14.31 -6.70 -17.15
C ALA A 67 -13.27 -6.94 -16.03
N PRO A 68 -12.69 -8.15 -15.94
CA PRO A 68 -11.76 -8.53 -14.86
C PRO A 68 -10.46 -7.72 -14.84
N ASP A 69 -10.13 -7.02 -15.93
CA ASP A 69 -9.00 -6.09 -16.01
C ASP A 69 -9.27 -4.73 -15.32
N ILE A 70 -10.54 -4.44 -15.01
CA ILE A 70 -10.99 -3.18 -14.39
C ILE A 70 -11.60 -3.46 -13.00
N PHE A 71 -12.39 -4.52 -12.88
CA PHE A 71 -13.12 -4.89 -11.67
C PHE A 71 -12.49 -6.09 -10.99
N PHE A 72 -12.39 -6.03 -9.66
CA PHE A 72 -11.80 -7.10 -8.86
C PHE A 72 -12.50 -7.28 -7.51
N VAL A 73 -12.23 -8.40 -6.83
CA VAL A 73 -12.69 -8.63 -5.45
C VAL A 73 -11.61 -8.11 -4.48
N PRO A 74 -11.85 -7.03 -3.72
CA PRO A 74 -10.89 -6.47 -2.80
C PRO A 74 -10.69 -7.38 -1.57
N PRO A 75 -9.49 -7.37 -0.96
CA PRO A 75 -9.23 -8.13 0.25
C PRO A 75 -10.10 -7.64 1.42
N TYR A 76 -10.42 -8.55 2.34
CA TYR A 76 -11.19 -8.34 3.58
C TYR A 76 -12.67 -7.95 3.42
N VAL A 77 -12.99 -6.99 2.56
CA VAL A 77 -14.36 -6.48 2.35
C VAL A 77 -15.06 -7.17 1.17
N GLY A 78 -14.31 -7.82 0.28
CA GLY A 78 -14.88 -8.54 -0.85
C GLY A 78 -15.87 -9.64 -0.45
N THR A 79 -15.58 -10.41 0.60
CA THR A 79 -16.50 -11.43 1.14
C THR A 79 -17.78 -10.84 1.75
N ARG A 80 -17.83 -9.52 1.96
CA ARG A 80 -18.97 -8.77 2.49
C ARG A 80 -19.76 -8.04 1.40
N GLY A 81 -19.51 -8.35 0.11
CA GLY A 81 -20.17 -7.70 -1.02
C GLY A 81 -19.57 -6.33 -1.32
N TRP A 82 -18.28 -6.30 -1.65
CA TRP A 82 -17.60 -5.09 -2.14
C TRP A 82 -16.81 -5.43 -3.38
N TYR A 83 -16.77 -4.56 -4.38
CA TYR A 83 -15.91 -4.73 -5.54
C TYR A 83 -14.96 -3.55 -5.68
N GLY A 84 -13.79 -3.81 -6.23
CA GLY A 84 -12.79 -2.80 -6.56
C GLY A 84 -12.94 -2.36 -8.01
N VAL A 85 -12.72 -1.07 -8.27
CA VAL A 85 -12.68 -0.45 -9.59
C VAL A 85 -11.32 0.18 -9.78
N GLU A 86 -10.50 -0.35 -10.68
CA GLU A 86 -9.17 0.20 -11.00
C GLU A 86 -9.30 1.40 -11.94
N LEU A 87 -8.86 2.58 -11.48
CA LEU A 87 -9.14 3.86 -12.12
C LEU A 87 -8.21 4.18 -13.30
N ASN A 88 -7.03 3.57 -13.33
CA ASN A 88 -5.99 3.78 -14.36
C ASN A 88 -6.09 2.80 -15.55
N LYS A 89 -7.26 2.16 -15.76
CA LYS A 89 -7.49 1.15 -16.83
C LYS A 89 -8.41 1.64 -17.96
N GLY A 90 -8.60 2.95 -18.09
CA GLY A 90 -9.35 3.55 -19.20
C GLY A 90 -10.87 3.55 -19.03
N LEU A 91 -11.38 3.31 -17.81
CA LEU A 91 -12.79 3.48 -17.52
C LEU A 91 -13.18 4.96 -17.63
N ARG A 92 -14.23 5.27 -18.41
CA ARG A 92 -14.70 6.65 -18.59
C ARG A 92 -15.16 7.23 -17.25
N TRP A 93 -14.80 8.47 -16.96
CA TRP A 93 -15.15 9.14 -15.69
C TRP A 93 -16.65 9.26 -15.44
N HIS A 94 -17.45 9.41 -16.49
CA HIS A 94 -18.91 9.35 -16.35
C HIS A 94 -19.39 8.01 -15.80
N ARG A 95 -18.75 6.90 -16.22
CA ARG A 95 -19.06 5.57 -15.69
C ARG A 95 -18.62 5.43 -14.23
N VAL A 96 -17.47 6.00 -13.85
CA VAL A 96 -17.04 6.05 -12.44
C VAL A 96 -18.08 6.78 -11.58
N ALA A 97 -18.59 7.91 -12.05
CA ALA A 97 -19.60 8.68 -11.34
C ALA A 97 -20.94 7.94 -11.22
N GLU A 98 -21.37 7.20 -12.25
CA GLU A 98 -22.54 6.31 -12.19
C GLU A 98 -22.37 5.24 -11.10
N LEU A 99 -21.23 4.55 -11.06
CA LEU A 99 -20.97 3.50 -10.05
C LEU A 99 -20.99 4.07 -8.62
N LEU A 100 -20.42 5.25 -8.41
CA LEU A 100 -20.43 5.96 -7.13
C LEU A 100 -21.84 6.41 -6.74
N CYS A 101 -22.63 6.89 -7.70
CA CYS A 101 -24.01 7.29 -7.48
C CYS A 101 -24.88 6.07 -7.08
N ASP A 102 -24.75 4.96 -7.80
CA ASP A 102 -25.45 3.71 -7.49
C ASP A 102 -25.11 3.22 -6.07
N ALA A 103 -23.83 3.27 -5.71
CA ALA A 103 -23.36 2.90 -4.38
C ALA A 103 -23.93 3.80 -3.29
N TYR A 104 -23.90 5.13 -3.49
CA TYR A 104 -24.52 6.09 -2.59
C TYR A 104 -26.01 5.79 -2.41
N MET A 105 -26.75 5.63 -3.51
CA MET A 105 -28.20 5.35 -3.48
C MET A 105 -28.52 4.05 -2.74
N SER A 106 -27.66 3.03 -2.84
CA SER A 106 -27.87 1.74 -2.19
C SER A 106 -27.79 1.79 -0.65
N ILE A 107 -27.10 2.80 -0.08
CA ILE A 107 -26.91 2.91 1.37
C ILE A 107 -27.60 4.12 2.00
N ALA A 108 -27.88 5.15 1.20
CA ALA A 108 -28.51 6.39 1.65
C ALA A 108 -29.98 6.18 2.05
N PRO A 109 -30.51 6.97 2.99
CA PRO A 109 -31.95 7.00 3.25
C PRO A 109 -32.74 7.33 1.97
N ALA A 110 -33.92 6.75 1.79
CA ALA A 110 -34.72 6.92 0.56
C ALA A 110 -34.99 8.39 0.19
N GLY A 111 -35.16 9.25 1.19
CA GLY A 111 -35.33 10.70 1.00
C GLY A 111 -34.11 11.42 0.43
N LEU A 112 -32.90 10.86 0.54
CA LEU A 112 -31.69 11.41 -0.05
C LEU A 112 -31.28 10.67 -1.32
N ALA A 113 -31.49 9.35 -1.36
CA ALA A 113 -31.14 8.52 -2.51
C ALA A 113 -31.76 9.03 -3.82
N HIS A 114 -33.04 9.43 -3.81
CA HIS A 114 -33.71 9.92 -5.02
C HIS A 114 -33.24 11.30 -5.51
N LEU A 115 -32.48 12.04 -4.68
CA LEU A 115 -31.90 13.33 -5.04
C LEU A 115 -30.50 13.18 -5.66
N ALA A 116 -29.86 12.01 -5.49
CA ALA A 116 -28.54 11.77 -6.02
C ALA A 116 -28.58 11.62 -7.54
N GLN A 117 -27.67 12.34 -8.21
CA GLN A 117 -27.41 12.19 -9.64
C GLN A 117 -25.90 12.32 -9.86
N PRO A 118 -25.31 11.59 -10.83
CA PRO A 118 -23.94 11.84 -11.23
C PRO A 118 -23.79 13.31 -11.68
N PRO A 119 -22.76 14.03 -11.23
CA PRO A 119 -22.51 15.38 -11.71
C PRO A 119 -22.29 15.36 -13.23
N ARG A 120 -22.85 16.36 -13.92
CA ARG A 120 -22.72 16.45 -15.40
C ARG A 120 -21.32 16.85 -15.82
N ASP A 121 -20.73 17.78 -15.09
CA ASP A 121 -19.41 18.33 -15.36
C ASP A 121 -18.39 17.63 -14.46
N ILE A 122 -17.86 16.51 -14.94
CA ILE A 122 -16.80 15.77 -14.26
C ILE A 122 -15.47 16.20 -14.87
N PRO A 123 -14.56 16.82 -14.11
CA PRO A 123 -13.24 17.13 -14.63
C PRO A 123 -12.47 15.85 -14.93
N GLU A 124 -11.75 15.81 -16.05
CA GLU A 124 -10.77 14.75 -16.29
C GLU A 124 -9.56 14.97 -15.37
N PRO A 125 -9.14 13.97 -14.58
CA PRO A 125 -7.96 14.10 -13.75
C PRO A 125 -6.70 14.08 -14.58
N ASP A 126 -5.61 14.58 -14.01
CA ASP A 126 -4.29 14.28 -14.53
C ASP A 126 -4.09 12.75 -14.59
N THR A 127 -3.40 12.27 -15.63
CA THR A 127 -2.91 10.90 -15.60
C THR A 127 -1.84 10.84 -14.53
N VAL A 128 -2.20 10.29 -13.37
CA VAL A 128 -1.27 10.23 -12.25
C VAL A 128 -0.49 8.91 -12.35
N ALA A 129 0.84 9.00 -12.46
CA ALA A 129 1.67 7.80 -12.40
C ALA A 129 1.61 7.24 -10.97
N LEU A 130 1.73 5.92 -10.81
CA LEU A 130 1.76 5.31 -9.47
C LEU A 130 2.87 5.93 -8.59
N ALA A 131 3.98 6.36 -9.20
CA ALA A 131 5.08 7.06 -8.53
C ALA A 131 4.69 8.40 -7.90
N ASP A 132 3.65 9.08 -8.40
CA ASP A 132 3.16 10.34 -7.84
C ASP A 132 2.18 10.11 -6.68
N LEU A 133 1.58 8.91 -6.58
CA LEU A 133 0.61 8.55 -5.55
C LEU A 133 1.21 7.71 -4.43
N ASP A 134 2.20 6.88 -4.76
CA ASP A 134 2.89 6.00 -3.84
C ASP A 134 4.39 6.28 -3.87
N PRO A 135 4.94 6.84 -2.76
CA PRO A 135 6.35 7.12 -2.62
C PRO A 135 7.26 5.91 -2.88
N LEU A 136 6.79 4.67 -2.70
CA LEU A 136 7.57 3.47 -3.02
C LEU A 136 8.06 3.48 -4.47
N TYR A 137 7.23 3.97 -5.40
CA TYR A 137 7.53 3.99 -6.84
C TYR A 137 8.26 5.25 -7.29
N ALA A 138 8.55 6.20 -6.39
CA ALA A 138 9.37 7.36 -6.70
C ALA A 138 10.79 6.91 -7.15
N PRO A 139 11.41 7.57 -8.15
CA PRO A 139 12.70 7.16 -8.71
C PRO A 139 13.80 6.94 -7.67
N HIS A 140 13.88 7.81 -6.66
CA HIS A 140 14.82 7.70 -5.54
C HIS A 140 14.64 6.39 -4.76
N ASN A 141 13.40 6.07 -4.38
CA ASN A 141 13.10 4.88 -3.59
C ASN A 141 13.27 3.60 -4.39
N GLN A 142 12.96 3.63 -5.70
CA GLN A 142 13.26 2.51 -6.60
C GLN A 142 14.76 2.26 -6.74
N ALA A 143 15.59 3.31 -6.78
CA ALA A 143 17.05 3.18 -6.82
C ALA A 143 17.61 2.58 -5.51
N LEU A 144 17.09 3.04 -4.36
CA LEU A 144 17.44 2.46 -3.05
C LEU A 144 17.04 0.98 -2.96
N LEU A 145 15.82 0.64 -3.38
CA LEU A 145 15.33 -0.73 -3.38
C LEU A 145 16.13 -1.63 -4.33
N ALA A 146 16.53 -1.13 -5.51
CA ALA A 146 17.39 -1.87 -6.43
C ALA A 146 18.78 -2.17 -5.84
N THR A 147 19.35 -1.21 -5.10
CA THR A 147 20.63 -1.42 -4.39
C THR A 147 20.46 -2.43 -3.26
N LEU A 148 19.38 -2.32 -2.48
CA LEU A 148 19.04 -3.28 -1.43
C LEU A 148 18.87 -4.71 -1.98
N ARG A 149 18.18 -4.87 -3.12
CA ARG A 149 18.05 -6.15 -3.82
C ARG A 149 19.41 -6.75 -4.16
N THR A 150 20.36 -5.94 -4.63
CA THR A 150 21.71 -6.39 -4.96
C THR A 150 22.42 -6.97 -3.74
N HIS A 151 22.32 -6.32 -2.57
CA HIS A 151 22.88 -6.85 -1.32
C HIS A 151 22.16 -8.11 -0.85
N CYS A 152 20.82 -8.10 -0.82
CA CYS A 152 20.03 -9.21 -0.29
C CYS A 152 20.13 -10.48 -1.15
N PHE A 153 20.13 -10.36 -2.49
CA PHE A 153 20.27 -11.51 -3.39
C PHE A 153 21.70 -12.05 -3.47
N GLY A 154 22.67 -11.37 -2.85
CA GLY A 154 23.99 -11.94 -2.59
C GLY A 154 23.96 -13.07 -1.55
N PHE A 155 22.93 -13.13 -0.69
CA PHE A 155 22.81 -14.19 0.30
C PHE A 155 22.11 -15.45 -0.27
N PRO A 156 22.50 -16.65 0.15
CA PRO A 156 21.91 -17.90 -0.33
C PRO A 156 20.39 -18.01 -0.10
N GLU A 157 19.68 -18.50 -1.11
CA GLU A 157 18.24 -18.85 -1.04
C GLU A 157 17.32 -17.70 -0.56
N VAL A 158 17.72 -16.43 -0.75
CA VAL A 158 16.86 -15.29 -0.43
C VAL A 158 15.71 -15.17 -1.42
N VAL A 159 14.52 -14.89 -0.88
CA VAL A 159 13.31 -14.60 -1.66
C VAL A 159 12.80 -13.22 -1.28
N GLU A 160 12.52 -12.39 -2.28
CA GLU A 160 11.75 -11.14 -2.09
C GLU A 160 10.25 -11.46 -2.03
N ALA A 161 9.55 -10.85 -1.07
CA ALA A 161 8.13 -11.02 -0.84
C ALA A 161 7.50 -9.69 -0.38
N ASP A 162 6.18 -9.66 -0.24
CA ASP A 162 5.47 -8.54 0.34
C ASP A 162 5.22 -8.73 1.85
N GLN A 163 5.32 -7.64 2.60
CA GLN A 163 4.83 -7.53 3.97
C GLN A 163 4.00 -6.25 4.12
N PHE A 164 2.68 -6.38 3.96
CA PHE A 164 1.72 -5.28 4.10
C PHE A 164 1.92 -4.13 3.09
N GLY A 165 2.45 -4.41 1.90
CA GLY A 165 2.78 -3.42 0.88
C GLY A 165 4.22 -2.96 0.88
N ALA A 166 5.01 -3.36 1.87
CA ALA A 166 6.43 -3.11 1.93
C ALA A 166 7.21 -4.31 1.33
N PRO A 167 8.12 -4.09 0.36
CA PRO A 167 9.05 -5.11 -0.07
C PRO A 167 9.87 -5.66 1.11
N CYS A 168 9.94 -6.98 1.24
CA CYS A 168 10.67 -7.64 2.31
C CYS A 168 11.49 -8.83 1.77
N PHE A 169 12.60 -9.14 2.44
CA PHE A 169 13.52 -10.20 2.06
C PHE A 169 13.51 -11.30 3.10
N ARG A 170 13.39 -12.55 2.64
CA ARG A 170 13.22 -13.73 3.49
C ARG A 170 14.37 -14.70 3.35
N ALA A 171 14.84 -15.20 4.49
CA ALA A 171 15.67 -16.40 4.59
C ALA A 171 14.75 -17.57 4.95
N GLY A 172 14.49 -18.45 3.99
CA GLY A 172 13.48 -19.50 4.12
C GLY A 172 12.07 -18.91 4.30
N LYS A 173 11.47 -19.11 5.48
CA LYS A 173 10.12 -18.60 5.80
C LYS A 173 10.12 -17.33 6.65
N LYS A 174 11.30 -16.79 7.00
CA LYS A 174 11.45 -15.69 7.95
C LYS A 174 11.99 -14.46 7.26
N THR A 175 11.31 -13.32 7.44
CA THR A 175 11.79 -12.02 6.99
C THR A 175 12.99 -11.59 7.83
N PHE A 176 14.05 -11.13 7.19
CA PHE A 176 15.23 -10.54 7.84
C PHE A 176 15.38 -9.04 7.55
N ALA A 177 14.79 -8.54 6.46
CA ALA A 177 14.81 -7.12 6.15
C ALA A 177 13.50 -6.68 5.49
N THR A 178 13.01 -5.48 5.81
CA THR A 178 11.82 -4.88 5.21
C THR A 178 12.10 -3.44 4.82
N PHE A 179 11.76 -3.07 3.58
CA PHE A 179 11.92 -1.73 3.03
C PHE A 179 10.61 -0.95 3.16
N ASN A 180 10.55 -0.03 4.12
CA ASN A 180 9.36 0.75 4.42
C ASN A 180 9.46 2.15 3.83
N VAL A 181 8.40 2.59 3.16
CA VAL A 181 8.32 3.93 2.59
C VAL A 181 7.04 4.60 3.07
N SER A 182 7.17 5.83 3.53
CA SER A 182 6.07 6.75 3.81
C SER A 182 6.27 8.05 3.03
N ALA A 183 5.31 8.97 3.14
CA ALA A 183 5.36 10.27 2.44
C ALA A 183 6.63 11.09 2.70
N ASN A 184 7.29 10.90 3.84
CA ASN A 184 8.44 11.71 4.26
C ASN A 184 9.62 10.89 4.80
N ARG A 185 9.57 9.56 4.75
CA ARG A 185 10.61 8.71 5.31
C ARG A 185 10.74 7.41 4.53
N THR A 186 11.97 7.07 4.21
CA THR A 186 12.36 5.75 3.68
C THR A 186 13.24 5.07 4.72
N ALA A 187 12.84 3.89 5.18
CA ALA A 187 13.53 3.20 6.26
C ALA A 187 13.71 1.70 5.97
N LEU A 188 14.86 1.17 6.38
CA LEU A 188 15.13 -0.26 6.41
C LEU A 188 14.83 -0.78 7.83
N SER A 189 13.78 -1.58 7.97
CA SER A 189 13.57 -2.36 9.21
C SER A 189 14.43 -3.60 9.17
N ILE A 190 15.22 -3.81 10.22
CA ILE A 190 16.21 -4.88 10.28
C ILE A 190 16.37 -5.41 11.71
N TRP A 191 16.63 -6.71 11.85
CA TRP A 191 16.89 -7.30 13.16
C TRP A 191 18.33 -7.09 13.60
N VAL A 192 18.50 -6.58 14.83
CA VAL A 192 19.80 -6.33 15.49
C VAL A 192 19.88 -6.95 16.90
N GLY A 193 18.78 -7.54 17.38
CA GLY A 193 18.64 -8.01 18.75
C GLY A 193 18.37 -6.86 19.74
N VAL A 194 17.63 -7.15 20.81
CA VAL A 194 17.19 -6.12 21.78
C VAL A 194 18.37 -5.40 22.43
N GLU A 195 19.43 -6.13 22.77
CA GLU A 195 20.61 -5.60 23.46
C GLU A 195 21.35 -4.50 22.66
N ARG A 196 21.34 -4.58 21.33
CA ARG A 196 22.05 -3.60 20.47
C ARG A 196 21.25 -2.35 20.16
N GLN A 197 19.93 -2.38 20.35
CA GLN A 197 19.06 -1.25 20.02
C GLN A 197 19.48 0.02 20.78
N THR A 198 19.78 -0.11 22.07
CA THR A 198 20.19 1.02 22.92
C THR A 198 21.37 1.78 22.34
N SER A 199 22.44 1.07 21.95
CA SER A 199 23.64 1.70 21.39
C SER A 199 23.40 2.28 19.99
N LEU A 200 22.62 1.60 19.15
CA LEU A 200 22.33 2.08 17.79
C LEU A 200 21.47 3.34 17.80
N THR A 201 20.51 3.46 18.73
CA THR A 201 19.66 4.66 18.88
C THR A 201 20.39 5.92 19.34
N LEU A 202 21.70 5.84 19.62
CA LEU A 202 22.53 7.03 19.79
C LEU A 202 22.71 7.79 18.47
N ASP A 203 22.65 7.10 17.33
CA ASP A 203 22.53 7.73 16.02
C ASP A 203 21.03 8.02 15.74
N PRO A 204 20.65 9.29 15.48
CA PRO A 204 19.26 9.70 15.29
C PRO A 204 18.58 9.06 14.06
N ARG A 205 19.34 8.46 13.13
CA ARG A 205 18.75 7.69 12.01
C ARG A 205 18.04 6.43 12.49
N TYR A 206 18.41 5.88 13.64
CA TYR A 206 17.83 4.65 14.17
C TYR A 206 16.64 4.92 15.09
N ARG A 207 15.57 4.15 14.91
CA ARG A 207 14.38 4.21 15.77
C ARG A 207 13.89 2.81 16.10
N ILE A 208 13.47 2.61 17.34
CA ILE A 208 12.83 1.34 17.75
C ILE A 208 11.37 1.38 17.28
N PRO A 209 10.95 0.50 16.37
CA PRO A 209 9.57 0.46 15.88
C PRO A 209 8.61 0.00 16.99
N PRO A 210 7.41 0.60 17.11
CA PRO A 210 6.51 0.38 18.24
C PRO A 210 6.01 -1.06 18.37
N TYR A 211 5.88 -1.79 17.25
CA TYR A 211 5.27 -3.12 17.24
C TYR A 211 6.27 -4.27 17.16
N SER A 212 7.43 -4.06 16.56
CA SER A 212 8.45 -5.11 16.36
C SER A 212 9.70 -4.89 17.21
N GLY A 213 9.85 -3.72 17.82
CA GLY A 213 11.03 -3.33 18.59
C GLY A 213 11.34 -4.27 19.75
N HIS A 214 10.32 -4.73 20.48
CA HIS A 214 10.50 -5.67 21.60
C HIS A 214 11.12 -7.03 21.19
N ASN A 215 11.11 -7.37 19.89
CA ASN A 215 11.73 -8.59 19.36
C ASN A 215 13.11 -8.33 18.71
N GLY A 216 13.70 -7.16 18.93
CA GLY A 216 15.04 -6.82 18.43
C GLY A 216 15.08 -6.22 17.04
N TRP A 217 13.95 -5.76 16.49
CA TRP A 217 13.91 -5.02 15.22
C TRP A 217 14.20 -3.54 15.43
N ILE A 218 14.89 -2.92 14.49
CA ILE A 218 15.16 -1.48 14.48
C ILE A 218 14.93 -0.92 13.08
N ASP A 219 14.49 0.33 12.98
CA ASP A 219 14.36 1.04 11.70
C ASP A 219 15.55 1.96 11.51
N LEU A 220 16.33 1.75 10.45
CA LEU A 220 17.36 2.66 9.99
C LEU A 220 16.77 3.60 8.92
N ASP A 221 16.77 4.91 9.19
CA ASP A 221 16.43 5.92 8.19
C ASP A 221 17.51 6.01 7.10
N ILE A 222 17.08 5.79 5.86
CA ILE A 222 17.92 5.81 4.66
C ILE A 222 17.39 6.83 3.64
N THR A 223 16.60 7.80 4.08
CA THR A 223 15.97 8.81 3.20
C THR A 223 17.03 9.63 2.47
N GLU A 224 17.97 10.22 3.20
CA GLU A 224 18.97 11.15 2.65
C GLU A 224 20.40 10.61 2.64
N ARG A 225 20.76 9.80 3.66
CA ARG A 225 22.13 9.30 3.84
C ARG A 225 22.14 7.78 3.92
N GLN A 226 22.88 7.15 3.03
CA GLN A 226 23.05 5.70 2.99
C GLN A 226 24.53 5.36 3.18
N ASP A 227 24.85 4.70 4.29
CA ASP A 227 26.13 4.04 4.48
C ASP A 227 25.96 2.56 4.09
N TRP A 228 26.28 2.23 2.85
CA TRP A 228 26.10 0.87 2.33
C TRP A 228 27.02 -0.15 2.98
N THR A 229 28.13 0.27 3.59
CA THR A 229 29.00 -0.62 4.36
C THR A 229 28.31 -1.03 5.66
N GLU A 230 27.76 -0.06 6.38
CA GLU A 230 26.94 -0.28 7.59
C GLU A 230 25.72 -1.14 7.27
N ILE A 231 24.96 -0.77 6.22
CA ILE A 231 23.74 -1.48 5.81
C ILE A 231 24.06 -2.93 5.45
N ALA A 232 25.12 -3.19 4.68
CA ALA A 232 25.52 -4.55 4.31
C ALA A 232 25.85 -5.41 5.54
N ALA A 233 26.57 -4.86 6.53
CA ALA A 233 26.90 -5.56 7.75
C ALA A 233 25.65 -5.91 8.58
N LEU A 234 24.70 -4.98 8.70
CA LEU A 234 23.42 -5.23 9.39
C LEU A 234 22.59 -6.29 8.65
N LEU A 235 22.56 -6.23 7.31
CA LEU A 235 21.86 -7.21 6.47
C LEU A 235 22.39 -8.62 6.65
N GLU A 236 23.71 -8.78 6.67
CA GLU A 236 24.33 -10.08 6.90
C GLU A 236 24.01 -10.63 8.30
N GLU A 237 24.14 -9.80 9.34
CA GLU A 237 23.84 -10.19 10.72
C GLU A 237 22.38 -10.64 10.86
N SER A 238 21.46 -9.86 10.30
CA SER A 238 20.04 -10.17 10.31
C SER A 238 19.72 -11.43 9.52
N TYR A 239 20.32 -11.59 8.34
CA TYR A 239 20.19 -12.81 7.53
C TYR A 239 20.67 -14.03 8.33
N ARG A 240 21.87 -13.96 8.94
CA ARG A 240 22.44 -15.06 9.73
C ARG A 240 21.54 -15.47 10.90
N HIS A 241 20.84 -14.52 11.52
CA HIS A 241 19.90 -14.79 12.60
C HIS A 241 18.70 -15.65 12.14
N PHE A 242 18.19 -15.44 10.94
CA PHE A 242 17.00 -16.12 10.41
C PHE A 242 17.28 -17.26 9.43
N ALA A 243 18.50 -17.36 8.93
CA ALA A 243 18.91 -18.35 7.93
C ALA A 243 18.90 -19.78 8.48
N LEU A 244 18.59 -20.72 7.59
CA LEU A 244 18.66 -22.15 7.89
C LEU A 244 20.13 -22.63 7.89
N LYS A 245 20.44 -23.74 8.56
CA LYS A 245 21.82 -24.27 8.62
C LYS A 245 22.48 -24.43 7.24
N ARG A 246 21.73 -24.87 6.23
CA ARG A 246 22.24 -25.02 4.84
C ARG A 246 22.54 -23.68 4.16
N MET A 247 21.76 -22.65 4.49
CA MET A 247 21.91 -21.29 3.97
C MET A 247 23.18 -20.65 4.54
N LEU A 248 23.42 -20.82 5.85
CA LEU A 248 24.66 -20.39 6.51
C LEU A 248 25.88 -21.09 5.90
N LYS A 249 25.80 -22.40 5.68
CA LYS A 249 26.88 -23.13 4.99
C LYS A 249 27.14 -22.57 3.59
N GLY A 250 26.10 -22.32 2.81
CA GLY A 250 26.25 -21.71 1.48
C GLY A 250 26.82 -20.28 1.51
N LEU A 251 26.65 -19.56 2.62
CA LEU A 251 27.22 -18.22 2.79
C LEU A 251 28.73 -18.32 3.08
N GLU A 252 29.14 -19.30 3.88
CA GLU A 252 30.55 -19.59 4.17
C GLU A 252 31.31 -20.13 2.94
N ASP A 253 30.63 -20.90 2.08
CA ASP A 253 31.23 -21.45 0.86
C ASP A 253 31.44 -20.39 -0.26
N ASN A 254 30.78 -19.23 -0.15
CA ASN A 254 30.81 -18.13 -1.14
C ASN A 254 31.63 -16.89 -0.69
N GLY A 255 32.13 -16.87 0.55
CA GLY A 255 32.94 -15.78 1.13
C GLY A 255 34.43 -16.08 1.09
#